data_AF-A0A4W5NF75-F1
#
_entry.id   AF-A0A4W5NF75-F1
#
_cell.length_a   1.000
_cell.length_b   1.000
_cell.length_c   1.000
_cell.angle_alpha   90.00
_cell.angle_beta   90.00
_cell.angle_gamma   90.00
#
_symmetry.space_group_name_H-M   'P 1'
#
loop_
_entity.id
_entity.type
_entity.pdbx_description
1 polymer ?
#
loop_
_entity_poly.entity_id
_entity_poly.type
_entity_poly.pdbx_seq_one_letter_code
_entity_poly.pdbx_strand_id
1 'polypeptide(L)'
;MKLGDKNIWADPNGIQIQGCQRDKDEEPTATDFVGKLQKNHAVDCSVANCGVFMCKSFIRNLDRNSYNITGNLSSRWIEQIGLESAQFNLVSSATVDYDRNKYIYHSSDSKNNPPIQKIETQVEVYPEVDFTKGVIGGVVGGLVLLALITAGLYKAGFFKSQYKQMMQNTSEDGPGNGGEAASPE
;
A
#
# COMPACT_ATOMS: atom_id res chain seq x y z
N MET A 1 3.24 4.72 -20.10
CA MET A 1 3.66 4.23 -18.77
C MET A 1 2.52 3.55 -18.01
N LYS A 2 2.23 2.28 -18.34
CA LYS A 2 1.06 1.53 -17.85
C LYS A 2 1.40 0.07 -17.60
N LEU A 3 0.74 -0.55 -16.62
CA LEU A 3 0.70 -2.01 -16.49
C LEU A 3 -0.71 -2.45 -16.88
N GLY A 4 -0.85 -3.32 -17.88
CA GLY A 4 -2.16 -3.62 -18.46
C GLY A 4 -2.89 -2.34 -18.85
N ASP A 5 -4.09 -2.14 -18.33
CA ASP A 5 -4.94 -0.98 -18.64
C ASP A 5 -4.80 0.18 -17.65
N LYS A 6 -3.97 0.04 -16.61
CA LYS A 6 -3.88 1.00 -15.51
C LYS A 6 -2.54 1.73 -15.51
N ASN A 7 -2.58 3.02 -15.22
CA ASN A 7 -1.38 3.84 -15.07
C ASN A 7 -0.64 3.46 -13.78
N ILE A 8 0.67 3.27 -13.90
CA ILE A 8 1.56 3.06 -12.75
C ILE A 8 1.72 4.37 -11.97
N TRP A 9 1.88 5.47 -12.70
CA TRP A 9 2.04 6.81 -12.15
C TRP A 9 0.71 7.55 -12.12
N ALA A 10 0.47 8.35 -11.07
CA ALA A 10 -0.74 9.15 -10.90
C ALA A 10 -0.92 10.17 -12.03
N ASP A 11 0.18 10.80 -12.45
CA ASP A 11 0.25 11.65 -13.64
C ASP A 11 1.41 11.18 -14.55
N PRO A 12 1.14 10.36 -15.57
CA PRO A 12 2.16 9.90 -16.51
C PRO A 12 2.80 11.02 -17.34
N ASN A 13 2.10 12.14 -17.55
CA ASN A 13 2.64 13.26 -18.32
C ASN A 13 3.37 14.27 -17.44
N GLY A 14 3.14 14.22 -16.12
CA GLY A 14 3.83 15.02 -15.12
C GLY A 14 5.24 14.55 -14.79
N ILE A 15 5.67 13.36 -15.26
CA ILE A 15 7.06 12.92 -15.09
C ILE A 15 7.96 13.71 -16.02
N GLN A 16 8.68 14.65 -15.44
CA GLN A 16 9.69 15.45 -16.12
C GLN A 16 11.04 15.22 -15.44
N ILE A 17 12.04 14.86 -16.25
CA ILE A 17 13.42 14.70 -15.78
C ILE A 17 14.19 15.91 -16.31
N GLN A 18 14.81 16.67 -15.41
CA GLN A 18 15.52 17.89 -15.77
C GLN A 18 16.63 17.58 -16.80
N GLY A 19 16.65 18.31 -17.92
CA GLY A 19 17.62 18.09 -19.00
C GLY A 19 17.28 16.93 -19.94
N CYS A 20 16.10 16.32 -19.81
CA CYS A 20 15.65 15.21 -20.66
C CYS A 20 14.34 15.54 -21.38
N GLN A 21 14.16 14.92 -22.55
CA GLN A 21 12.91 14.98 -23.32
C GLN A 21 12.35 13.57 -23.46
N ARG A 22 11.03 13.42 -23.36
CA ARG A 22 10.36 12.16 -23.66
C ARG A 22 10.44 11.91 -25.16
N ASP A 23 10.99 10.76 -25.54
CA ASP A 23 11.24 10.39 -26.93
C ASP A 23 10.09 9.53 -27.47
N LYS A 24 9.95 8.32 -26.93
CA LYS A 24 8.93 7.35 -27.33
C LYS A 24 8.44 6.55 -26.14
N ASP A 25 7.31 5.88 -26.33
CA ASP A 25 6.87 4.83 -25.42
C ASP A 25 7.23 3.45 -26.00
N GLU A 26 7.67 2.54 -25.14
CA GLU A 26 7.95 1.15 -25.47
C GLU A 26 6.81 0.27 -24.97
N GLU A 27 6.28 -0.56 -25.87
CA GLU A 27 5.23 -1.52 -25.56
C GLU A 27 5.80 -2.77 -24.87
N PRO A 28 5.04 -3.37 -23.93
CA PRO A 28 5.49 -4.56 -23.24
C PRO A 28 5.59 -5.74 -24.21
N THR A 29 6.56 -6.62 -23.96
CA THR A 29 6.76 -7.84 -24.76
C THR A 29 5.86 -8.98 -24.30
N ALA A 30 5.47 -8.99 -23.03
CA ALA A 30 4.55 -9.98 -22.48
C ALA A 30 3.11 -9.46 -22.40
N THR A 31 2.18 -10.34 -22.76
CA THR A 31 0.74 -10.14 -22.59
C THR A 31 0.26 -10.63 -21.23
N ASP A 32 0.77 -11.78 -20.74
CA ASP A 32 0.54 -12.26 -19.38
C ASP A 32 1.52 -11.62 -18.40
N PHE A 33 1.14 -10.45 -17.88
CA PHE A 33 1.94 -9.76 -16.87
C PHE A 33 1.75 -10.36 -15.46
N VAL A 34 0.59 -10.94 -15.14
CA VAL A 34 0.30 -11.47 -13.79
C VAL A 34 1.20 -12.68 -13.50
N GLY A 35 1.27 -13.65 -14.42
CA GLY A 35 2.11 -14.83 -14.25
C GLY A 35 3.60 -14.49 -14.16
N LYS A 36 4.06 -13.50 -14.93
CA LYS A 36 5.44 -13.00 -14.85
C LYS A 36 5.73 -12.29 -13.54
N LEU A 37 4.78 -11.47 -13.05
CA LEU A 37 4.94 -10.75 -11.80
C LEU A 37 4.99 -11.71 -10.61
N GLN A 38 4.16 -12.75 -10.57
CA GLN A 38 4.23 -13.77 -9.51
C GLN A 38 5.58 -14.52 -9.48
N LYS A 39 6.27 -14.63 -10.61
CA LYS A 39 7.55 -15.34 -10.68
C LYS A 39 8.75 -14.46 -10.36
N ASN A 40 8.76 -13.23 -10.88
CA ASN A 40 9.94 -12.37 -10.87
C ASN A 40 9.79 -11.15 -9.96
N HIS A 41 8.57 -10.81 -9.54
CA HIS A 41 8.19 -9.61 -8.79
C HIS A 41 8.61 -8.27 -9.44
N ALA A 42 9.18 -8.29 -10.64
CA ALA A 42 9.74 -7.11 -11.30
C ALA A 42 8.73 -6.52 -12.30
N VAL A 43 8.40 -5.25 -12.12
CA VAL A 43 7.64 -4.44 -13.06
C VAL A 43 8.65 -3.65 -13.90
N ASP A 44 9.06 -4.25 -15.02
CA ASP A 44 9.98 -3.67 -16.00
C ASP A 44 9.31 -3.46 -17.36
N CYS A 45 10.06 -2.93 -18.34
CA CYS A 45 9.55 -2.67 -19.68
C CYS A 45 9.22 -3.94 -20.49
N SER A 46 9.48 -5.15 -19.96
CA SER A 46 9.03 -6.39 -20.58
C SER A 46 7.57 -6.72 -20.28
N VAL A 47 7.02 -6.19 -19.17
CA VAL A 47 5.65 -6.43 -18.70
C VAL A 47 4.78 -5.17 -18.66
N ALA A 48 5.40 -3.99 -18.61
CA ALA A 48 4.72 -2.71 -18.58
C ALA A 48 5.10 -1.85 -19.81
N ASN A 49 4.17 -1.02 -20.24
CA ASN A 49 4.46 0.05 -21.19
C ASN A 49 5.35 1.10 -20.50
N CYS A 50 6.50 1.42 -21.09
CA CYS A 50 7.51 2.32 -20.53
C CYS A 50 7.62 3.62 -21.32
N GLY A 51 7.98 4.71 -20.65
CA GLY A 51 8.33 5.97 -21.31
C GLY A 51 9.86 6.09 -21.41
N VAL A 52 10.37 6.33 -22.62
CA VAL A 52 11.80 6.54 -22.86
C VAL A 52 12.10 8.02 -22.81
N PHE A 53 13.07 8.40 -21.98
CA PHE A 53 13.52 9.78 -21.83
C PHE A 53 14.96 9.91 -22.30
N MET A 54 15.20 10.82 -23.23
CA MET A 54 16.53 11.09 -23.79
C MET A 54 17.10 12.37 -23.19
N CYS A 55 18.21 12.23 -22.48
CA CYS A 55 18.92 13.32 -21.81
C CYS A 55 20.17 13.69 -22.62
N LYS A 56 20.11 14.80 -23.37
CA LYS A 56 21.26 15.24 -24.16
C LYS A 56 22.23 15.98 -23.25
N SER A 57 23.38 15.38 -22.99
CA SER A 57 24.46 16.01 -22.25
C SER A 57 25.78 15.86 -22.98
N PHE A 58 26.58 16.91 -22.94
CA PHE A 58 28.00 16.80 -23.24
C PHE A 58 28.70 16.24 -21.99
N ILE A 59 29.51 15.20 -22.15
CA ILE A 59 30.23 14.55 -21.05
C ILE A 59 31.72 14.85 -21.25
N ARG A 60 32.33 15.65 -20.36
CA ARG A 60 33.79 15.81 -20.30
C ARG A 60 34.40 14.82 -19.33
N ASN A 61 35.73 14.67 -19.42
CA ASN A 61 36.48 13.87 -18.47
C ASN A 61 36.27 14.43 -17.05
N LEU A 62 35.84 13.56 -16.12
CA LEU A 62 35.49 13.84 -14.71
C LEU A 62 34.13 14.51 -14.45
N ASP A 63 33.35 14.85 -15.47
CA ASP A 63 32.00 15.39 -15.25
C ASP A 63 31.09 14.33 -14.61
N ARG A 64 30.29 14.75 -13.63
CA ARG A 64 29.23 13.93 -13.02
C ARG A 64 27.90 14.62 -13.22
N ASN A 65 27.04 14.00 -14.01
CA ASN A 65 25.67 14.45 -14.20
C ASN A 65 24.76 13.59 -13.33
N SER A 66 23.93 14.25 -12.51
CA SER A 66 22.88 13.60 -11.74
C SER A 66 21.53 13.95 -12.35
N TYR A 67 20.67 12.93 -12.45
CA TYR A 67 19.29 13.08 -12.89
C TYR A 67 18.38 12.62 -11.77
N ASN A 68 17.41 13.45 -11.42
CA ASN A 68 16.38 13.10 -10.45
C ASN A 68 15.09 12.76 -11.20
N ILE A 69 14.53 11.60 -10.88
CA ILE A 69 13.27 11.13 -11.43
C ILE A 69 12.26 11.17 -10.29
N THR A 70 11.21 11.98 -10.44
CA THR A 70 10.18 12.13 -9.42
C THR A 70 8.82 11.89 -10.04
N GLY A 71 7.96 11.17 -9.33
CA GLY A 71 6.61 10.87 -9.77
C GLY A 71 5.79 10.31 -8.62
N ASN A 72 4.49 10.60 -8.62
CA ASN A 72 3.56 10.05 -7.65
C ASN A 72 3.06 8.69 -8.15
N LEU A 73 3.11 7.67 -7.29
CA LEU A 73 2.62 6.35 -7.61
C LEU A 73 1.09 6.30 -7.49
N SER A 74 0.44 5.56 -8.39
CA SER A 74 -1.00 5.25 -8.34
C SER A 74 -1.20 3.86 -7.72
N SER A 75 -2.26 3.62 -6.96
CA SER A 75 -2.61 2.27 -6.46
C SER A 75 -3.34 1.41 -7.50
N ARG A 76 -3.93 2.03 -8.53
CA ARG A 76 -4.86 1.36 -9.46
C ARG A 76 -4.25 0.19 -10.22
N TRP A 77 -2.94 0.24 -10.50
CA TRP A 77 -2.24 -0.83 -11.20
C TRP A 77 -1.95 -2.04 -10.30
N ILE A 78 -1.99 -1.86 -8.98
CA ILE A 78 -1.83 -2.91 -7.98
C ILE A 78 -3.17 -3.65 -7.82
N GLU A 79 -4.26 -2.89 -7.69
CA GLU A 79 -5.61 -3.41 -7.51
C GLU A 79 -6.02 -4.39 -8.63
N GLN A 80 -5.64 -4.12 -9.89
CA GLN A 80 -5.92 -5.02 -11.02
C GLN A 80 -5.16 -6.35 -10.97
N ILE A 81 -4.04 -6.44 -10.24
CA ILE A 81 -3.27 -7.68 -10.13
C ILE A 81 -4.02 -8.65 -9.21
N GLY A 82 -4.81 -8.12 -8.27
CA GLY A 82 -5.67 -8.91 -7.39
C GLY A 82 -4.92 -9.70 -6.31
N LEU A 83 -3.68 -9.30 -5.97
CA LEU A 83 -2.92 -9.93 -4.90
C LEU A 83 -3.18 -9.20 -3.57
N GLU A 84 -3.64 -9.94 -2.56
CA GLU A 84 -3.92 -9.41 -1.20
C GLU A 84 -2.66 -8.99 -0.44
N SER A 85 -1.53 -9.66 -0.72
CA SER A 85 -0.22 -9.35 -0.16
C SER A 85 0.83 -9.63 -1.21
N ALA A 86 1.64 -8.62 -1.55
CA ALA A 86 2.65 -8.74 -2.59
C ALA A 86 3.76 -7.71 -2.41
N GLN A 87 4.94 -8.05 -2.92
CA GLN A 87 6.07 -7.15 -3.03
C GLN A 87 6.42 -7.04 -4.51
N PHE A 88 6.48 -5.82 -5.03
CA PHE A 88 6.85 -5.54 -6.42
C PHE A 88 8.07 -4.64 -6.47
N ASN A 89 8.97 -4.90 -7.41
CA ASN A 89 10.10 -4.05 -7.72
C ASN A 89 9.77 -3.28 -9.01
N LEU A 90 9.47 -1.99 -8.89
CA LEU A 90 9.37 -1.10 -10.04
C LEU A 90 10.77 -0.83 -10.57
N VAL A 91 11.07 -1.31 -11.78
CA VAL A 91 12.42 -1.25 -12.35
C VAL A 91 12.49 -0.15 -13.40
N SER A 92 13.29 0.87 -13.11
CA SER A 92 13.72 1.86 -14.10
C SER A 92 15.12 1.50 -14.59
N SER A 93 15.38 1.65 -15.90
CA SER A 93 16.69 1.37 -16.49
C SER A 93 17.26 2.63 -17.15
N ALA A 94 18.56 2.84 -17.00
CA ALA A 94 19.30 3.92 -17.62
C ALA A 94 20.52 3.35 -18.36
N THR A 95 20.76 3.85 -19.56
CA THR A 95 21.93 3.50 -20.37
C THR A 95 22.44 4.74 -21.09
N VAL A 96 23.69 4.70 -21.54
CA VAL A 96 24.30 5.79 -22.29
C VAL A 96 24.16 5.50 -23.77
N ASP A 97 23.56 6.43 -24.51
CA ASP A 97 23.54 6.41 -25.97
C ASP A 97 24.62 7.35 -26.54
N TYR A 98 25.29 6.91 -27.61
CA TYR A 98 26.40 7.65 -28.23
C TYR A 98 26.57 7.27 -29.70
N ASP A 99 27.25 8.14 -30.46
CA ASP A 99 27.58 7.87 -31.87
C ASP A 99 28.63 6.76 -31.97
N ARG A 100 28.17 5.54 -32.26
CA ARG A 100 29.00 4.34 -32.42
C ARG A 100 29.91 4.36 -33.66
N ASN A 101 29.70 5.27 -34.61
CA ASN A 101 30.60 5.42 -35.76
C ASN A 101 31.84 6.23 -35.38
N LYS A 102 31.76 7.02 -34.31
CA LYS A 102 32.82 7.93 -33.88
C LYS A 102 33.48 7.52 -32.57
N TYR A 103 32.73 6.89 -31.68
CA TYR A 103 33.17 6.54 -30.34
C TYR A 103 32.95 5.06 -30.05
N ILE A 104 33.73 4.53 -29.10
CA ILE A 104 33.53 3.20 -28.52
C ILE A 104 33.39 3.35 -27.00
N TYR A 105 32.53 2.54 -26.39
CA TYR A 105 32.53 2.41 -24.95
C TYR A 105 33.64 1.42 -24.55
N HIS A 106 34.64 1.91 -23.82
CA HIS A 106 35.77 1.08 -23.42
C HIS A 106 35.44 0.32 -22.14
N SER A 107 35.12 -0.96 -22.27
CA SER A 107 34.88 -1.88 -21.16
C SER A 107 35.68 -3.17 -21.29
N SER A 108 35.79 -3.90 -20.18
CA SER A 108 36.44 -5.21 -20.15
C SER A 108 35.61 -6.32 -20.80
N ASP A 109 34.38 -6.01 -21.24
CA ASP A 109 33.52 -6.95 -21.94
C ASP A 109 33.88 -6.99 -23.44
N SER A 110 33.70 -8.15 -24.07
CA SER A 110 34.06 -8.32 -25.49
C SER A 110 33.16 -7.54 -26.45
N LYS A 111 32.04 -6.99 -25.96
CA LYS A 111 31.00 -6.35 -26.77
C LYS A 111 31.05 -4.82 -26.69
N ASN A 112 31.89 -4.22 -25.83
CA ASN A 112 32.04 -2.77 -25.69
C ASN A 112 30.68 -2.06 -25.54
N ASN A 113 29.75 -2.69 -24.82
CA ASN A 113 28.42 -2.13 -24.64
C ASN A 113 28.39 -1.26 -23.37
N PRO A 114 27.72 -0.10 -23.42
CA PRO A 114 27.52 0.70 -22.22
C PRO A 114 26.71 -0.12 -21.18
N PRO A 115 27.03 0.00 -19.88
CA PRO A 115 26.32 -0.70 -18.84
C PRO A 115 24.88 -0.19 -18.76
N ILE A 116 23.95 -1.11 -18.51
CA ILE A 116 22.57 -0.78 -18.19
C ILE A 116 22.46 -0.73 -16.67
N GLN A 117 22.23 0.46 -16.12
CA GLN A 117 22.00 0.66 -14.70
C GLN A 117 20.52 0.50 -14.40
N LYS A 118 20.21 -0.32 -13.40
CA LYS A 118 18.84 -0.53 -12.92
C LYS A 118 18.64 0.17 -11.59
N ILE A 119 17.49 0.82 -11.45
CA ILE A 119 17.03 1.45 -10.23
C ILE A 119 15.72 0.77 -9.86
N GLU A 120 15.67 0.20 -8.66
CA GLU A 120 14.52 -0.55 -8.19
C GLU A 120 13.83 0.23 -7.06
N THR A 121 12.54 0.49 -7.23
CA THR A 121 11.68 1.02 -6.17
C THR A 121 10.77 -0.09 -5.70
N GLN A 122 10.93 -0.50 -4.44
CA GLN A 122 10.13 -1.56 -3.86
C GLN A 122 8.78 -1.03 -3.39
N VAL A 123 7.72 -1.72 -3.79
CA VAL A 123 6.33 -1.44 -3.42
C VAL A 123 5.79 -2.64 -2.68
N GLU A 124 5.47 -2.45 -1.40
CA GLU A 124 4.89 -3.48 -0.55
C GLU A 124 3.40 -3.24 -0.36
N VAL A 125 2.62 -4.27 -0.64
CA VAL A 125 1.18 -4.29 -0.51
C VAL A 125 0.85 -5.11 0.71
N TYR A 126 0.25 -4.46 1.70
CA TYR A 126 -0.21 -5.10 2.91
C TYR A 126 -1.71 -5.33 2.82
N PRO A 127 -2.21 -6.49 3.27
CA PRO A 127 -3.63 -6.72 3.35
C PRO A 127 -4.22 -5.78 4.41
N GLU A 128 -5.42 -5.26 4.15
CA GLU A 128 -6.19 -4.61 5.18
C GLU A 128 -6.64 -5.68 6.18
N VAL A 129 -6.27 -5.50 7.45
CA VAL A 129 -6.52 -6.51 8.47
C VAL A 129 -8.01 -6.50 8.85
N ASP A 130 -8.75 -7.52 8.41
CA ASP A 130 -10.14 -7.69 8.81
C ASP A 130 -10.25 -8.34 10.20
N PHE A 131 -10.41 -7.50 11.21
CA PHE A 131 -10.64 -7.94 12.59
C PHE A 131 -12.07 -8.39 12.87
N THR A 132 -13.00 -8.32 11.91
CA THR A 132 -14.43 -8.59 12.13
C THR A 132 -14.65 -9.95 12.75
N LYS A 133 -13.95 -10.99 12.27
CA LYS A 133 -14.03 -12.35 12.85
C LYS A 133 -13.56 -12.40 14.30
N GLY A 134 -12.47 -11.68 14.61
CA GLY A 134 -11.94 -11.58 15.98
C GLY A 134 -12.90 -10.83 16.91
N VAL A 135 -13.49 -9.74 16.44
CA VAL A 135 -14.48 -8.96 17.20
C VAL A 135 -15.73 -9.79 17.49
N ILE A 136 -16.31 -10.45 16.47
CA ILE A 136 -17.48 -11.31 16.65
C ILE A 136 -17.16 -12.45 17.62
N GLY A 137 -16.01 -13.11 17.47
CA GLY A 137 -15.56 -14.16 18.38
C GLY A 137 -15.40 -13.67 19.82
N GLY A 138 -14.79 -12.49 20.00
CA GLY A 138 -14.60 -11.87 21.31
C GLY A 138 -15.92 -11.51 22.00
N VAL A 139 -16.90 -10.96 21.26
CA VAL A 139 -18.23 -10.63 21.79
C VAL A 139 -18.98 -11.89 22.21
N VAL A 140 -19.04 -12.89 21.32
CA VAL A 140 -19.72 -14.16 21.62
C VAL A 140 -19.07 -14.86 22.80
N GLY A 141 -17.74 -14.97 22.82
CA GLY A 141 -17.00 -15.57 23.92
C GLY A 141 -17.19 -14.83 25.24
N GLY A 142 -17.16 -13.49 25.21
CA GLY A 142 -17.38 -12.65 26.37
C GLY A 142 -18.78 -12.79 26.96
N LEU A 143 -19.81 -12.85 26.12
CA LEU A 143 -21.20 -13.07 26.55
C LEU A 143 -21.39 -14.46 27.18
N VAL A 144 -20.79 -15.49 26.60
CA VAL A 144 -20.85 -16.85 27.16
C VAL A 144 -20.14 -16.92 28.51
N LEU A 145 -18.94 -16.36 28.62
CA LEU A 145 -18.19 -16.30 29.88
C LEU A 145 -18.97 -15.52 30.95
N LEU A 146 -19.54 -14.39 30.59
CA LEU A 146 -20.37 -13.57 31.48
C LEU A 146 -21.58 -14.37 31.98
N ALA A 147 -22.29 -15.07 31.10
CA ALA A 147 -23.42 -15.92 31.49
C ALA A 147 -23.01 -17.04 32.47
N LEU A 148 -21.86 -17.69 32.25
CA LEU A 148 -21.34 -18.73 33.14
C LEU A 148 -20.97 -18.17 34.52
N ILE A 149 -20.32 -17.01 34.57
CA ILE A 149 -19.99 -16.33 35.83
C ILE A 149 -21.26 -15.95 36.58
N THR A 150 -22.24 -15.33 35.90
CA THR A 150 -23.52 -14.96 36.51
C THR A 150 -24.25 -16.17 37.07
N ALA A 151 -24.31 -17.28 36.33
CA ALA A 151 -24.93 -18.52 36.79
C ALA A 151 -24.21 -19.11 38.01
N GLY A 152 -22.87 -19.11 38.01
CA GLY A 152 -22.05 -19.57 39.13
C GLY A 152 -22.25 -18.73 40.39
N LEU A 153 -22.19 -17.40 40.27
CA LEU A 153 -22.42 -16.45 41.37
C LEU A 153 -23.86 -16.50 41.90
N TYR A 154 -24.84 -16.70 41.02
CA TYR A 154 -26.24 -16.90 41.41
C TYR A 154 -26.39 -18.16 42.26
N LYS A 155 -25.79 -19.28 41.83
CA LYS A 155 -25.80 -20.54 42.57
C LYS A 155 -25.04 -20.44 43.90
N ALA A 156 -23.96 -19.66 43.95
CA ALA A 156 -23.21 -19.38 45.18
C ALA A 156 -23.92 -18.39 46.14
N GLY A 157 -25.06 -17.82 45.74
CA GLY A 157 -25.85 -16.91 46.58
C GLY A 157 -25.28 -15.49 46.69
N PHE A 158 -24.24 -15.15 45.92
CA PHE A 158 -23.57 -13.84 45.95
C PHE A 158 -24.53 -12.69 45.58
N PHE A 159 -25.38 -12.89 44.57
CA PHE A 159 -26.38 -11.89 44.19
C PHE A 159 -27.56 -11.79 45.16
N LYS A 160 -27.82 -12.81 45.99
CA LYS A 160 -28.94 -12.82 46.94
C LYS A 160 -28.70 -11.91 48.14
N SER A 161 -27.43 -11.72 48.56
CA SER A 161 -27.07 -10.81 49.65
C SER A 161 -27.04 -9.35 49.21
N GLN A 162 -26.52 -9.08 48.00
CA GLN A 162 -26.42 -7.74 47.42
C GLN A 162 -27.77 -7.18 46.97
N TYR A 163 -28.64 -7.97 46.34
CA TYR A 163 -29.98 -7.50 45.93
C TYR A 163 -30.87 -7.19 47.14
N LYS A 164 -30.70 -7.90 48.26
CA LYS A 164 -31.37 -7.57 49.53
C LYS A 164 -30.91 -6.22 50.09
N GLN A 165 -29.62 -5.92 50.07
CA GLN A 165 -29.10 -4.61 50.48
C GLN A 165 -29.57 -3.48 49.53
N MET A 166 -29.54 -3.70 48.23
CA MET A 166 -29.95 -2.69 47.24
C MET A 166 -31.46 -2.42 47.27
N MET A 167 -32.29 -3.46 47.39
CA MET A 167 -33.74 -3.30 47.59
C MET A 167 -34.06 -2.66 48.94
N GLN A 168 -33.35 -2.99 50.02
CA GLN A 168 -33.56 -2.38 51.33
C GLN A 168 -33.22 -0.88 51.30
N ASN A 169 -32.10 -0.49 50.69
CA ASN A 169 -31.72 0.91 50.52
C ASN A 169 -32.65 1.68 49.56
N THR A 170 -33.21 1.03 48.53
CA THR A 170 -34.20 1.67 47.62
C THR A 170 -35.61 1.74 48.25
N SER A 171 -35.91 0.86 49.21
CA SER A 171 -37.17 0.88 49.97
C SER A 171 -37.16 1.87 51.14
N GLU A 172 -35.99 2.27 51.61
CA GLU A 172 -35.81 3.34 52.60
C GLU A 172 -35.95 4.75 51.97
N ASP A 173 -35.91 4.86 50.64
CA ASP A 173 -36.31 6.06 49.89
C ASP A 173 -37.67 5.83 49.17
N GLY A 174 -38.73 5.62 49.98
CA GLY A 174 -40.14 5.66 49.56
C GLY A 174 -40.74 7.08 49.62
N PRO A 175 -41.88 7.33 48.95
CA PRO A 175 -42.14 8.52 48.13
C PRO A 175 -42.51 9.79 48.92
N GLY A 176 -41.72 10.84 48.74
CA GLY A 176 -42.05 12.20 49.18
C GLY A 176 -42.79 13.00 48.11
N ASN A 177 -44.12 13.00 48.22
CA ASN A 177 -45.13 13.98 47.79
C ASN A 177 -44.79 14.98 46.66
N GLY A 178 -45.60 14.95 45.60
CA GLY A 178 -45.52 15.85 44.46
C GLY A 178 -45.99 17.28 44.73
N GLY A 179 -45.63 18.17 43.80
CA GLY A 179 -46.15 19.53 43.73
C GLY A 179 -45.45 20.36 42.67
N GLU A 180 -46.22 20.67 41.62
CA GLU A 180 -46.10 21.80 40.70
C GLU A 180 -45.03 21.82 39.59
N ALA A 181 -45.54 21.82 38.36
CA ALA A 181 -44.89 22.35 37.19
C ALA A 181 -44.73 23.89 37.30
N ALA A 182 -43.58 24.41 36.88
CA ALA A 182 -43.46 25.79 36.39
C ALA A 182 -42.47 25.80 35.21
N SER A 183 -42.92 26.42 34.12
CA SER A 183 -42.24 26.56 32.82
C SER A 183 -41.21 27.74 32.85
N PRO A 184 -40.77 28.25 31.70
CA PRO A 184 -39.44 28.11 31.08
C PRO A 184 -38.45 29.27 31.36
N GLU A 185 -37.16 29.05 31.09
CA GLU A 185 -36.27 29.93 30.29
C GLU A 185 -34.96 29.19 29.97
#